data_AF-A0AAV4BG53-F1
#
_entry.id   AF-A0AAV4BG53-F1
#
_cell.length_a   1.000
_cell.length_b   1.000
_cell.length_c   1.000
_cell.angle_alpha   90.00
_cell.angle_beta   90.00
_cell.angle_gamma   90.00
#
_symmetry.space_group_name_H-M   'P 1'
#
loop_
_entity.id
_entity.type
_entity.pdbx_description
1 polymer ?
#
loop_
_entity_poly.entity_id
_entity_poly.type
_entity_poly.pdbx_seq_one_letter_code
_entity_poly.pdbx_strand_id
1 'polypeptide(L)'
;MTPFGPMSNEDGSDVNTSRSHLVSPARPFNCSTSRVTLLIIVTSALTLTAGLLLGRSAIPRDDDDESGVFLPGAPQRLMESGDLDVAQKILDGIETGKIEENLRLITAKPHIAGRQADFEVVDLLKARFQEYGLQVQVTPYDVLLSYPSDTVPNSVRLLDGDREVIYDAVTDESDLSEQPGVVRPFHAYSPARLVEAPLVFAGYGRVEDFEWLRSQNINVTGHVVIVKYGKIFRGDKVDIAQAIGALGVIMYADPAEYTGMRSGDTRVYPETWWLPPDGVQRGNIFTGDGDPLTPGYPANNLAYRFNEADVKLPKIPSHPIGYGAAEKIMKHLGGMEVPGASDWQGGMNITYRTGPGFLDTSWRIQLNVTSHNQRAKVENVIGIIKGEIEPDRYVLLGNHRDAWIYGALDPSAGTAAMLEIARVMGKLV
;
A
#
# COMPACT_ATOMS: atom_id res chain seq x y z
N MET A 1 -2.51 48.09 -45.60
CA MET A 1 -3.19 49.39 -45.44
C MET A 1 -3.37 49.63 -43.95
N THR A 2 -2.59 50.54 -43.37
CA THR A 2 -3.01 51.38 -42.25
C THR A 2 -3.08 52.80 -42.79
N PRO A 3 -4.01 53.63 -42.26
CA PRO A 3 -3.60 54.72 -41.36
C PRO A 3 -4.70 55.00 -40.29
N PHE A 4 -4.62 55.79 -39.21
CA PHE A 4 -4.04 57.10 -38.89
C PHE A 4 -4.04 57.31 -37.34
N GLY A 5 -3.09 58.10 -36.78
CA GLY A 5 -3.22 58.81 -35.46
C GLY A 5 -3.88 60.20 -35.65
N PRO A 6 -3.70 61.27 -34.81
CA PRO A 6 -2.74 61.54 -33.71
C PRO A 6 -3.32 62.32 -32.47
N MET A 7 -2.57 62.61 -31.37
CA MET A 7 -1.95 63.89 -30.89
C MET A 7 -2.00 63.90 -29.33
N SER A 8 -1.21 64.58 -28.49
CA SER A 8 -0.15 65.62 -28.54
C SER A 8 0.55 65.78 -27.16
N ASN A 9 1.69 66.50 -27.13
CA ASN A 9 2.68 66.77 -26.05
C ASN A 9 2.37 67.97 -25.12
N GLU A 10 3.22 68.12 -24.07
CA GLU A 10 3.79 69.33 -23.40
C GLU A 10 3.80 69.13 -21.86
N ASP A 11 4.71 69.62 -20.99
CA ASP A 11 5.92 70.46 -20.99
C ASP A 11 6.59 70.19 -19.60
N GLY A 12 7.89 70.35 -19.35
CA GLY A 12 8.53 71.63 -19.06
C GLY A 12 9.18 71.63 -17.65
N SER A 13 10.43 72.08 -17.59
CA SER A 13 11.42 72.12 -16.50
C SER A 13 11.08 72.91 -15.23
N ASP A 14 11.76 72.61 -14.11
CA ASP A 14 12.56 73.63 -13.39
C ASP A 14 13.49 73.08 -12.27
N VAL A 15 14.70 73.63 -12.24
CA VAL A 15 15.76 73.42 -11.24
C VAL A 15 15.94 74.74 -10.49
N ASN A 16 15.99 74.73 -9.16
CA ASN A 16 16.70 75.79 -8.43
C ASN A 16 17.23 75.37 -7.06
N THR A 17 18.15 76.19 -6.56
CA THR A 17 19.38 75.85 -5.84
C THR A 17 19.42 76.39 -4.40
N SER A 18 20.45 75.93 -3.66
CA SER A 18 21.25 76.67 -2.65
C SER A 18 20.80 76.56 -1.17
N ARG A 19 21.60 75.92 -0.30
CA ARG A 19 22.73 76.43 0.54
C ARG A 19 22.24 76.88 1.93
N SER A 20 22.50 76.21 3.05
CA SER A 20 23.76 75.86 3.76
C SER A 20 23.88 76.63 5.08
N HIS A 21 24.46 75.98 6.10
CA HIS A 21 24.99 76.46 7.41
C HIS A 21 24.17 76.01 8.63
N LEU A 22 24.70 75.57 9.77
CA LEU A 22 26.05 75.23 10.30
C LEU A 22 25.77 74.61 11.71
N VAL A 23 26.81 74.03 12.35
CA VAL A 23 27.02 73.89 13.83
C VAL A 23 26.79 72.52 14.52
N SER A 24 27.94 71.87 14.79
CA SER A 24 28.43 71.12 15.99
C SER A 24 27.80 69.84 16.55
N PRO A 25 28.63 68.94 17.14
CA PRO A 25 28.30 67.54 17.39
C PRO A 25 27.70 67.30 18.79
N ALA A 26 26.69 66.44 18.88
CA ALA A 26 26.18 65.90 20.14
C ALA A 26 26.83 64.53 20.43
N ARG A 27 27.24 64.35 21.69
CA ARG A 27 27.90 63.16 22.27
C ARG A 27 27.04 61.88 22.14
N PRO A 28 27.65 60.68 22.10
CA PRO A 28 26.91 59.44 21.90
C PRO A 28 26.08 59.08 23.14
N PHE A 29 24.77 58.91 22.96
CA PHE A 29 23.93 58.23 23.94
C PHE A 29 24.12 56.72 23.80
N ASN A 30 24.87 56.15 24.73
CA ASN A 30 25.07 54.71 24.87
C ASN A 30 23.77 54.10 25.45
N CYS A 31 22.82 53.75 24.58
CA CYS A 31 21.63 53.01 24.97
C CYS A 31 21.94 51.51 24.90
N SER A 32 22.15 50.92 26.07
CA SER A 32 22.50 49.51 26.29
C SER A 32 21.54 48.55 25.57
N THR A 33 21.94 48.08 24.39
CA THR A 33 21.29 47.00 23.62
C THR A 33 21.02 45.76 24.47
N SER A 34 21.89 45.46 25.44
CA SER A 34 21.72 44.35 26.38
C SER A 34 20.45 44.45 27.24
N ARG A 35 20.01 45.66 27.61
CA ARG A 35 18.79 45.86 28.42
C ARG A 35 17.52 45.68 27.61
N VAL A 36 17.54 46.08 26.33
CA VAL A 36 16.41 45.87 25.41
C VAL A 36 16.27 44.40 25.07
N THR A 37 17.39 43.70 24.81
CA THR A 37 17.37 42.25 24.56
C THR A 37 16.91 41.47 25.80
N LEU A 38 17.38 41.84 26.99
CA LEU A 38 16.93 41.23 28.24
C LEU A 38 15.44 41.48 28.48
N LEU A 39 14.95 42.70 28.20
CA LEU A 39 13.53 43.02 28.33
C LEU A 39 12.69 42.15 27.41
N ILE A 40 13.10 42.00 26.13
CA ILE A 40 12.42 41.15 25.15
C ILE A 40 12.37 39.70 25.64
N ILE A 41 13.51 39.13 26.05
CA ILE A 41 13.58 37.74 26.54
C ILE A 41 12.67 37.54 27.75
N VAL A 42 12.69 38.48 28.71
CA VAL A 42 11.85 38.40 29.91
C VAL A 42 10.37 38.53 29.55
N THR A 43 9.99 39.44 28.66
CA THR A 43 8.60 39.53 28.19
C THR A 43 8.16 38.28 27.43
N SER A 44 9.01 37.72 26.56
CA SER A 44 8.70 36.49 25.82
C SER A 44 8.53 35.30 26.76
N ALA A 45 9.41 35.17 27.76
CA ALA A 45 9.31 34.13 28.78
C ALA A 45 8.05 34.28 29.64
N LEU A 46 7.71 35.52 30.03
CA LEU A 46 6.48 35.80 30.78
C LEU A 46 5.23 35.51 29.96
N THR A 47 5.20 35.88 28.66
CA THR A 47 4.08 35.56 27.78
C THR A 47 3.94 34.07 27.53
N LEU A 48 5.05 33.34 27.38
CA LEU A 48 5.02 31.88 27.21
C LEU A 48 4.55 31.19 28.50
N THR A 49 5.02 31.65 29.65
CA THR A 49 4.63 31.10 30.95
C THR A 49 3.17 31.41 31.26
N ALA A 50 2.70 32.63 30.98
CA ALA A 50 1.29 33.00 31.10
C ALA A 50 0.43 32.19 30.11
N GLY A 51 0.89 31.98 28.87
CA GLY A 51 0.22 31.14 27.89
C GLY A 51 0.14 29.66 28.31
N LEU A 52 1.19 29.12 28.91
CA LEU A 52 1.21 27.75 29.44
C LEU A 52 0.35 27.60 30.70
N LEU A 53 0.32 28.61 31.58
CA LEU A 53 -0.56 28.61 32.75
C LEU A 53 -2.02 28.78 32.36
N LEU A 54 -2.33 29.69 31.42
CA LEU A 54 -3.67 29.83 30.86
C LEU A 54 -4.10 28.57 30.11
N GLY A 55 -3.23 27.96 29.29
CA GLY A 55 -3.49 26.68 28.65
C GLY A 55 -3.73 25.55 29.66
N ARG A 56 -2.97 25.52 30.76
CA ARG A 56 -3.15 24.54 31.83
C ARG A 56 -4.39 24.78 32.70
N SER A 57 -4.87 26.01 32.80
CA SER A 57 -6.06 26.38 33.58
C SER A 57 -7.35 26.45 32.75
N ALA A 58 -7.24 26.60 31.42
CA ALA A 58 -8.37 26.63 30.49
C ALA A 58 -8.68 25.27 29.87
N ILE A 59 -7.77 24.29 30.00
CA ILE A 59 -8.04 22.89 29.69
C ILE A 59 -8.38 22.20 31.02
N PRO A 60 -9.65 21.84 31.27
CA PRO A 60 -10.01 21.02 32.41
C PRO A 60 -9.16 19.74 32.37
N ARG A 61 -8.63 19.31 33.51
CA ARG A 61 -8.14 17.95 33.62
C ARG A 61 -9.38 17.05 33.55
N ASP A 62 -9.45 16.22 32.52
CA ASP A 62 -10.36 15.07 32.47
C ASP A 62 -9.92 14.09 33.57
N ASP A 63 -10.31 14.39 34.80
CA ASP A 63 -10.51 13.39 35.83
C ASP A 63 -12.04 13.29 35.97
N ASP A 64 -12.59 12.23 35.39
CA ASP A 64 -13.94 11.70 35.57
C ASP A 64 -15.11 12.71 35.46
N ASP A 65 -15.63 12.97 34.26
CA ASP A 65 -17.09 12.94 34.03
C ASP A 65 -17.49 13.23 32.57
N GLU A 66 -18.46 12.44 32.12
CA GLU A 66 -19.26 12.65 30.91
C GLU A 66 -19.85 14.07 30.87
N SER A 67 -19.31 14.98 30.06
CA SER A 67 -20.09 16.15 29.63
C SER A 67 -19.57 16.77 28.33
N GLY A 68 -20.36 16.61 27.26
CA GLY A 68 -20.15 17.30 26.00
C GLY A 68 -20.36 18.83 26.09
N VAL A 69 -19.89 19.53 25.07
CA VAL A 69 -19.94 20.99 24.92
C VAL A 69 -21.37 21.53 25.07
N PHE A 70 -21.62 22.32 26.11
CA PHE A 70 -22.93 22.93 26.39
C PHE A 70 -23.18 24.18 25.53
N LEU A 71 -24.16 24.10 24.63
CA LEU A 71 -24.68 25.24 23.86
C LEU A 71 -25.99 25.74 24.51
N PRO A 72 -26.02 26.95 25.11
CA PRO A 72 -27.22 27.46 25.78
C PRO A 72 -28.38 27.63 24.80
N GLY A 73 -29.47 26.88 25.00
CA GLY A 73 -30.69 26.95 24.19
C GLY A 73 -30.81 25.90 23.08
N ALA A 74 -29.81 25.03 22.91
CA ALA A 74 -29.95 23.83 22.08
C ALA A 74 -30.78 22.77 22.85
N PRO A 75 -31.83 22.19 22.26
CA PRO A 75 -32.52 21.03 22.82
C PRO A 75 -31.51 19.94 23.21
N GLN A 76 -31.62 19.36 24.40
CA GLN A 76 -30.72 18.31 24.91
C GLN A 76 -30.61 17.10 23.96
N ARG A 77 -31.65 16.86 23.13
CA ARG A 77 -31.66 15.90 22.02
C ARG A 77 -30.62 16.13 20.91
N LEU A 78 -30.09 17.34 20.79
CA LEU A 78 -29.00 17.67 19.86
C LEU A 78 -27.61 17.46 20.48
N MET A 79 -27.53 17.20 21.80
CA MET A 79 -26.27 17.07 22.54
C MET A 79 -25.98 15.63 23.01
N GLU A 80 -26.96 14.72 23.00
CA GLU A 80 -26.69 13.28 23.16
C GLU A 80 -26.13 12.73 21.84
N SER A 81 -24.82 12.48 21.82
CA SER A 81 -24.05 12.04 20.66
C SER A 81 -24.33 10.59 20.21
N GLY A 82 -25.42 10.00 20.66
CA GLY A 82 -25.87 8.65 20.29
C GLY A 82 -26.85 8.10 21.31
N ASP A 83 -27.92 7.45 20.84
CA ASP A 83 -28.82 6.70 21.70
C ASP A 83 -28.13 5.38 22.09
N LEU A 84 -27.68 5.30 23.36
CA LEU A 84 -26.98 4.13 23.89
C LEU A 84 -27.84 2.86 23.82
N ASP A 85 -29.17 2.98 23.90
CA ASP A 85 -30.07 1.84 23.76
C ASP A 85 -30.04 1.30 22.32
N VAL A 86 -29.93 2.19 21.32
CA VAL A 86 -29.78 1.79 19.91
C VAL A 86 -28.41 1.13 19.69
N ALA A 87 -27.34 1.69 20.25
CA ALA A 87 -26.01 1.08 20.17
C ALA A 87 -26.01 -0.33 20.78
N GLN A 88 -26.63 -0.51 21.95
CA GLN A 88 -26.75 -1.81 22.59
C GLN A 88 -27.59 -2.79 21.76
N LYS A 89 -28.72 -2.34 21.18
CA LYS A 89 -29.53 -3.16 20.27
C LYS A 89 -28.75 -3.63 19.04
N ILE A 90 -27.85 -2.79 18.51
CA ILE A 90 -26.98 -3.18 17.40
C ILE A 90 -26.03 -4.29 17.86
N LEU A 91 -25.35 -4.11 19.00
CA LEU A 91 -24.41 -5.10 19.53
C LEU A 91 -25.10 -6.43 19.85
N ASP A 92 -26.27 -6.39 20.50
CA ASP A 92 -27.06 -7.55 20.86
C ASP A 92 -27.67 -8.27 19.64
N GLY A 93 -27.85 -7.55 18.53
CA GLY A 93 -28.39 -8.08 17.29
C GLY A 93 -27.38 -8.89 16.46
N ILE A 94 -26.07 -8.80 16.76
CA ILE A 94 -25.02 -9.49 16.01
C ILE A 94 -25.10 -11.00 16.23
N GLU A 95 -25.27 -11.75 15.15
CA GLU A 95 -25.35 -13.21 15.16
C GLU A 95 -24.10 -13.82 14.49
N THR A 96 -23.26 -14.50 15.27
CA THR A 96 -22.01 -15.12 14.75
C THR A 96 -22.28 -16.14 13.65
N GLY A 97 -23.39 -16.88 13.72
CA GLY A 97 -23.80 -17.82 12.67
C GLY A 97 -24.08 -17.15 11.32
N LYS A 98 -24.50 -15.87 11.31
CA LYS A 98 -24.71 -15.10 10.07
C LYS A 98 -23.41 -14.63 9.45
N ILE A 99 -22.43 -14.27 10.30
CA ILE A 99 -21.06 -13.99 9.84
C ILE A 99 -20.46 -15.24 9.19
N GLU A 100 -20.58 -16.41 9.83
CA GLU A 100 -20.09 -17.68 9.29
C GLU A 100 -20.76 -18.06 7.97
N GLU A 101 -22.09 -17.93 7.88
CA GLU A 101 -22.88 -18.19 6.67
C GLU A 101 -22.41 -17.30 5.51
N ASN A 102 -22.30 -15.99 5.75
CA ASN A 102 -21.86 -15.04 4.73
C ASN A 102 -20.43 -15.30 4.29
N LEU A 103 -19.52 -15.57 5.24
CA LEU A 103 -18.13 -15.90 4.92
C LEU A 103 -18.07 -17.11 4.00
N ARG A 104 -18.78 -18.19 4.34
CA ARG A 104 -18.82 -19.43 3.55
C ARG A 104 -19.34 -19.21 2.13
N LEU A 105 -20.35 -18.36 1.96
CA LEU A 105 -20.91 -18.04 0.64
C LEU A 105 -19.95 -17.21 -0.21
N ILE A 106 -19.32 -16.19 0.38
CA ILE A 106 -18.37 -15.31 -0.33
C ILE A 106 -17.14 -16.11 -0.79
N THR A 107 -16.64 -17.00 0.06
CA THR A 107 -15.40 -17.76 -0.20
C THR A 107 -15.64 -19.04 -0.99
N ALA A 108 -16.82 -19.24 -1.58
CA ALA A 108 -17.17 -20.48 -2.26
C ALA A 108 -16.36 -20.71 -3.56
N LYS A 109 -15.88 -19.63 -4.18
CA LYS A 109 -15.09 -19.65 -5.42
C LYS A 109 -13.94 -18.64 -5.32
N PRO A 110 -12.83 -18.82 -6.04
CA PRO A 110 -11.82 -17.78 -6.18
C PRO A 110 -12.41 -16.54 -6.87
N HIS A 111 -12.28 -15.35 -6.27
CA HIS A 111 -12.99 -14.14 -6.69
C HIS A 111 -12.05 -12.95 -6.92
N ILE A 112 -11.08 -13.13 -7.83
CA ILE A 112 -10.18 -12.05 -8.27
C ILE A 112 -10.94 -10.96 -9.02
N ALA A 113 -10.56 -9.70 -8.75
CA ALA A 113 -11.18 -8.52 -9.31
C ALA A 113 -11.39 -8.63 -10.82
N GLY A 114 -12.58 -8.27 -11.29
CA GLY A 114 -12.89 -8.19 -12.72
C GLY A 114 -13.05 -9.53 -13.45
N ARG A 115 -13.04 -10.66 -12.74
CA ARG A 115 -13.43 -11.98 -13.27
C ARG A 115 -14.85 -12.35 -12.85
N GLN A 116 -15.43 -13.33 -13.52
CA GLN A 116 -16.85 -13.68 -13.35
C GLN A 116 -17.26 -13.94 -11.89
N ALA A 117 -16.44 -14.64 -11.12
CA ALA A 117 -16.73 -14.95 -9.73
C ALA A 117 -16.78 -13.70 -8.82
N ASP A 118 -15.99 -12.65 -9.09
CA ASP A 118 -16.10 -11.38 -8.36
C ASP A 118 -17.47 -10.73 -8.58
N PHE A 119 -17.99 -10.76 -9.82
CA PHE A 119 -19.35 -10.26 -10.12
C PHE A 119 -20.46 -11.12 -9.48
N GLU A 120 -20.24 -12.42 -9.29
CA GLU A 120 -21.18 -13.24 -8.50
C GLU A 120 -21.24 -12.78 -7.04
N VAL A 121 -20.10 -12.37 -6.46
CA VAL A 121 -20.10 -11.78 -5.11
C VAL A 121 -20.73 -10.38 -5.11
N VAL A 122 -20.59 -9.57 -6.18
CA VAL A 122 -21.35 -8.31 -6.34
C VAL A 122 -22.85 -8.56 -6.23
N ASP A 123 -23.35 -9.55 -6.96
CA ASP A 123 -24.78 -9.91 -6.94
C ASP A 123 -25.22 -10.41 -5.56
N LEU A 124 -24.38 -11.19 -4.87
CA LEU A 124 -24.63 -11.61 -3.49
C LEU A 124 -24.74 -10.40 -2.54
N LEU A 125 -23.78 -9.47 -2.57
CA LEU A 125 -23.81 -8.29 -1.69
C LEU A 125 -25.02 -7.41 -1.97
N LYS A 126 -25.34 -7.20 -3.26
CA LYS A 126 -26.52 -6.45 -3.68
C LYS A 126 -27.79 -7.08 -3.13
N ALA A 127 -27.95 -8.40 -3.28
CA ALA A 127 -29.11 -9.12 -2.79
C ALA A 127 -29.22 -9.03 -1.26
N ARG A 128 -28.11 -9.19 -0.52
CA ARG A 128 -28.09 -9.06 0.95
C ARG A 128 -28.50 -7.66 1.39
N PHE A 129 -27.93 -6.60 0.82
CA PHE A 129 -28.32 -5.24 1.19
C PHE A 129 -29.79 -4.94 0.88
N GLN A 130 -30.33 -5.46 -0.22
CA GLN A 130 -31.76 -5.35 -0.53
C GLN A 130 -32.64 -6.12 0.46
N GLU A 131 -32.24 -7.35 0.82
CA GLU A 131 -32.90 -8.18 1.85
C GLU A 131 -32.95 -7.45 3.20
N TYR A 132 -31.90 -6.69 3.53
CA TYR A 132 -31.79 -5.94 4.77
C TYR A 132 -32.53 -4.58 4.74
N GLY A 133 -33.17 -4.23 3.62
CA GLY A 133 -33.95 -2.99 3.49
C GLY A 133 -33.14 -1.74 3.10
N LEU A 134 -31.87 -1.88 2.72
CA LEU A 134 -31.04 -0.73 2.32
C LEU A 134 -31.36 -0.29 0.89
N GLN A 135 -31.16 1.00 0.60
CA GLN A 135 -31.08 1.48 -0.78
C GLN A 135 -29.74 1.04 -1.37
N VAL A 136 -29.74 0.43 -2.56
CA VAL A 136 -28.53 -0.17 -3.14
C VAL A 136 -28.17 0.46 -4.48
N GLN A 137 -26.91 0.85 -4.60
CA GLN A 137 -26.31 1.33 -5.84
C GLN A 137 -25.10 0.49 -6.20
N VAL A 138 -25.03 0.01 -7.44
CA VAL A 138 -23.84 -0.62 -8.01
C VAL A 138 -23.19 0.36 -8.97
N THR A 139 -21.91 0.66 -8.75
CA THR A 139 -21.17 1.65 -9.53
C THR A 139 -20.00 0.99 -10.26
N PRO A 140 -20.03 0.94 -11.61
CA PRO A 140 -18.98 0.32 -12.39
C PRO A 140 -17.85 1.30 -12.75
N TYR A 141 -16.63 0.76 -12.85
CA TYR A 141 -15.46 1.43 -13.44
C TYR A 141 -14.77 0.47 -14.41
N ASP A 142 -14.12 1.01 -15.44
CA ASP A 142 -13.25 0.26 -16.36
C ASP A 142 -11.81 0.62 -16.02
N VAL A 143 -11.06 -0.25 -15.34
CA VAL A 143 -9.73 0.04 -14.77
C VAL A 143 -8.67 -0.85 -15.40
N LEU A 144 -7.41 -0.43 -15.39
CA LEU A 144 -6.30 -1.30 -15.78
C LEU A 144 -6.03 -2.31 -14.67
N LEU A 145 -6.27 -3.60 -14.94
CA LEU A 145 -5.86 -4.71 -14.09
C LEU A 145 -4.69 -5.46 -14.72
N SER A 146 -4.18 -6.47 -14.01
CA SER A 146 -3.08 -7.31 -14.47
C SER A 146 -3.33 -8.77 -14.10
N TYR A 147 -3.06 -9.68 -15.04
CA TYR A 147 -3.31 -11.12 -14.88
C TYR A 147 -2.11 -11.93 -15.38
N PRO A 148 -1.88 -13.15 -14.83
CA PRO A 148 -0.95 -14.09 -15.44
C PRO A 148 -1.50 -14.54 -16.81
N SER A 149 -0.63 -15.04 -17.68
CA SER A 149 -1.08 -15.68 -18.91
C SER A 149 -1.74 -17.02 -18.59
N ASP A 150 -2.90 -17.26 -19.21
CA ASP A 150 -3.66 -18.51 -19.05
C ASP A 150 -2.98 -19.70 -19.76
N THR A 151 -2.05 -19.45 -20.70
CA THR A 151 -1.42 -20.48 -21.54
C THR A 151 0.06 -20.68 -21.28
N VAL A 152 0.77 -19.64 -20.84
CA VAL A 152 2.21 -19.70 -20.58
C VAL A 152 2.46 -19.23 -19.15
N PRO A 153 2.78 -20.12 -18.20
CA PRO A 153 3.04 -19.70 -16.84
C PRO A 153 4.28 -18.81 -16.78
N ASN A 154 4.29 -17.91 -15.78
CA ASN A 154 5.54 -17.30 -15.35
C ASN A 154 6.48 -18.42 -14.86
N SER A 155 7.80 -18.25 -15.00
CA SER A 155 8.76 -19.24 -14.51
C SER A 155 10.02 -18.62 -13.92
N VAL A 156 10.57 -19.32 -12.93
CA VAL A 156 11.86 -19.03 -12.32
C VAL A 156 12.69 -20.31 -12.38
N ARG A 157 13.73 -20.32 -13.20
CA ARG A 157 14.53 -21.51 -13.46
C ARG A 157 15.99 -21.30 -13.13
N LEU A 158 16.62 -22.32 -12.56
CA LEU A 158 18.06 -22.41 -12.42
C LEU A 158 18.63 -23.12 -13.65
N LEU A 159 19.54 -22.45 -14.34
CA LEU A 159 20.19 -22.95 -15.54
C LEU A 159 21.66 -23.27 -15.27
N ASP A 160 22.17 -24.34 -15.87
CA ASP A 160 23.59 -24.66 -15.86
C ASP A 160 24.39 -23.82 -16.87
N GLY A 161 25.68 -24.14 -17.04
CA GLY A 161 26.56 -23.46 -17.99
C GLY A 161 26.20 -23.66 -19.47
N ASP A 162 25.50 -24.75 -19.80
CA ASP A 162 25.03 -25.09 -21.15
C ASP A 162 23.60 -24.57 -21.39
N ARG A 163 23.01 -23.87 -20.40
CA ARG A 163 21.62 -23.37 -20.36
C ARG A 163 20.56 -24.44 -20.25
N GLU A 164 20.93 -25.62 -19.78
CA GLU A 164 19.97 -26.67 -19.45
C GLU A 164 19.33 -26.38 -18.09
N VAL A 165 18.05 -26.76 -17.97
CA VAL A 165 17.25 -26.49 -16.77
C VAL A 165 17.63 -27.50 -15.69
N ILE A 166 18.27 -27.02 -14.63
CA ILE A 166 18.57 -27.82 -13.42
C ILE A 166 17.34 -27.91 -12.53
N TYR A 167 16.58 -26.81 -12.43
CA TYR A 167 15.43 -26.70 -11.56
C TYR A 167 14.45 -25.66 -12.09
N ASP A 168 13.15 -25.93 -11.97
CA ASP A 168 12.06 -25.02 -12.35
C ASP A 168 11.12 -24.84 -11.16
N ALA A 169 10.98 -23.60 -10.67
CA ALA A 169 10.12 -23.29 -9.52
C ALA A 169 8.65 -23.61 -9.75
N VAL A 170 8.20 -23.66 -11.02
CA VAL A 170 6.82 -24.02 -11.37
C VAL A 170 6.48 -25.44 -10.90
N THR A 171 7.46 -26.35 -10.82
CA THR A 171 7.20 -27.74 -10.38
C THR A 171 6.93 -27.86 -8.88
N ASP A 172 7.18 -26.80 -8.11
CA ASP A 172 6.91 -26.73 -6.67
C ASP A 172 5.74 -25.79 -6.35
N GLU A 173 4.99 -25.34 -7.36
CA GLU A 173 3.74 -24.62 -7.10
C GLU A 173 2.71 -25.57 -6.48
N SER A 174 1.90 -25.02 -5.57
CA SER A 174 0.84 -25.78 -4.92
C SER A 174 -0.17 -26.33 -5.93
N ASP A 175 -0.69 -27.54 -5.68
CA ASP A 175 -1.83 -28.13 -6.41
C ASP A 175 -3.05 -27.21 -6.44
N LEU A 176 -3.16 -26.29 -5.46
CA LEU A 176 -4.15 -25.23 -5.45
C LEU A 176 -4.13 -24.38 -6.72
N SER A 177 -2.96 -24.19 -7.33
CA SER A 177 -2.77 -23.40 -8.56
C SER A 177 -3.37 -24.05 -9.80
N GLU A 178 -3.70 -25.34 -9.74
CA GLU A 178 -4.37 -26.08 -10.81
C GLU A 178 -5.90 -26.10 -10.64
N GLN A 179 -6.42 -25.59 -9.51
CA GLN A 179 -7.86 -25.58 -9.25
C GLN A 179 -8.57 -24.55 -10.15
N PRO A 180 -9.77 -24.87 -10.67
CA PRO A 180 -10.52 -23.96 -11.54
C PRO A 180 -10.74 -22.59 -10.89
N GLY A 181 -10.39 -21.53 -11.62
CA GLY A 181 -10.56 -20.14 -11.18
C GLY A 181 -9.43 -19.62 -10.27
N VAL A 182 -8.55 -20.48 -9.76
CA VAL A 182 -7.35 -20.03 -9.04
C VAL A 182 -6.34 -19.50 -10.04
N VAL A 183 -5.94 -18.23 -9.89
CA VAL A 183 -4.86 -17.67 -10.68
C VAL A 183 -3.51 -18.18 -10.14
N ARG A 184 -2.59 -18.58 -11.03
CA ARG A 184 -1.21 -18.91 -10.63
C ARG A 184 -0.53 -17.75 -9.89
N PRO A 185 0.49 -18.01 -9.06
CA PRO A 185 1.22 -16.94 -8.40
C PRO A 185 1.80 -15.94 -9.40
N PHE A 186 1.71 -14.65 -9.08
CA PHE A 186 2.31 -13.60 -9.88
C PHE A 186 2.37 -12.28 -9.10
N HIS A 187 3.17 -11.35 -9.59
CA HIS A 187 3.07 -9.95 -9.21
C HIS A 187 2.27 -9.18 -10.26
N ALA A 188 1.13 -8.62 -9.87
CA ALA A 188 0.35 -7.76 -10.75
C ALA A 188 1.13 -6.49 -11.10
N TYR A 189 1.02 -6.07 -12.36
CA TYR A 189 1.75 -4.98 -13.01
C TYR A 189 3.25 -5.25 -13.26
N SER A 190 3.69 -6.49 -13.06
CA SER A 190 5.00 -6.94 -13.49
C SER A 190 5.09 -6.99 -15.03
N PRO A 191 6.07 -6.33 -15.67
CA PRO A 191 6.17 -6.31 -17.11
C PRO A 191 6.60 -7.67 -17.65
N ALA A 192 5.96 -8.10 -18.75
CA ALA A 192 6.37 -9.32 -19.45
C ALA A 192 7.79 -9.19 -19.99
N ARG A 193 8.69 -10.05 -19.52
CA ARG A 193 10.10 -10.09 -19.95
C ARG A 193 10.77 -11.39 -19.53
N LEU A 194 11.64 -11.90 -20.40
CA LEU A 194 12.61 -12.94 -20.10
C LEU A 194 13.96 -12.30 -19.74
N VAL A 195 14.51 -12.69 -18.59
CA VAL A 195 15.83 -12.26 -18.13
C VAL A 195 16.63 -13.48 -17.69
N GLU A 196 17.86 -13.59 -18.19
CA GLU A 196 18.86 -14.55 -17.73
C GLU A 196 20.05 -13.79 -17.14
N ALA A 197 20.33 -13.99 -15.86
CA ALA A 197 21.38 -13.26 -15.16
C ALA A 197 21.95 -14.06 -13.98
N PRO A 198 23.09 -13.67 -13.40
CA PRO A 198 23.49 -14.17 -12.09
C PRO A 198 22.54 -13.63 -11.00
N LEU A 199 22.45 -14.34 -9.88
CA LEU A 199 21.54 -14.02 -8.77
C LEU A 199 22.27 -13.31 -7.64
N VAL A 200 21.63 -12.33 -7.00
CA VAL A 200 22.09 -11.68 -5.76
C VAL A 200 20.98 -11.78 -4.71
N PHE A 201 21.32 -12.25 -3.50
CA PHE A 201 20.40 -12.17 -2.37
C PHE A 201 20.57 -10.81 -1.68
N ALA A 202 19.47 -10.07 -1.53
CA ALA A 202 19.48 -8.71 -1.01
C ALA A 202 18.57 -8.52 0.22
N GLY A 203 18.56 -9.49 1.14
CA GLY A 203 17.82 -9.37 2.40
C GLY A 203 16.33 -9.12 2.19
N TYR A 204 15.82 -7.99 2.68
CA TYR A 204 14.44 -7.54 2.47
C TYR A 204 14.29 -6.55 1.30
N GLY A 205 15.34 -6.27 0.53
CA GLY A 205 15.28 -5.32 -0.59
C GLY A 205 15.03 -3.88 -0.15
N ARG A 206 15.43 -3.51 1.07
CA ARG A 206 15.37 -2.14 1.57
C ARG A 206 16.53 -1.30 1.03
N VAL A 207 16.46 0.01 1.19
CA VAL A 207 17.55 0.90 0.77
C VAL A 207 18.86 0.53 1.47
N GLU A 208 18.81 0.32 2.80
CA GLU A 208 19.95 -0.08 3.62
C GLU A 208 20.52 -1.45 3.23
N ASP A 209 19.69 -2.35 2.69
CA ASP A 209 20.13 -3.67 2.24
C ASP A 209 21.06 -3.55 1.02
N PHE A 210 20.67 -2.71 0.06
CA PHE A 210 21.47 -2.45 -1.13
C PHE A 210 22.69 -1.57 -0.85
N GLU A 211 22.59 -0.62 0.09
CA GLU A 211 23.74 0.15 0.56
C GLU A 211 24.77 -0.74 1.24
N TRP A 212 24.31 -1.70 2.05
CA TRP A 212 25.19 -2.68 2.68
C TRP A 212 25.89 -3.56 1.63
N LEU A 213 25.18 -4.09 0.64
CA LEU A 213 25.81 -4.84 -0.48
C LEU A 213 26.90 -4.01 -1.17
N ARG A 214 26.62 -2.73 -1.46
CA ARG A 214 27.60 -1.82 -2.05
C ARG A 214 28.81 -1.62 -1.15
N SER A 215 28.62 -1.51 0.17
CA SER A 215 29.72 -1.41 1.14
C SER A 215 30.62 -2.66 1.16
N GLN A 216 30.06 -3.81 0.80
CA GLN A 216 30.77 -5.09 0.66
C GLN A 216 31.33 -5.31 -0.76
N ASN A 217 31.33 -4.28 -1.62
CA ASN A 217 31.72 -4.35 -3.03
C ASN A 217 30.89 -5.33 -3.89
N ILE A 218 29.64 -5.58 -3.50
CA ILE A 218 28.71 -6.41 -4.28
C ILE A 218 27.87 -5.49 -5.17
N ASN A 219 28.03 -5.63 -6.49
CA ASN A 219 27.27 -4.87 -7.48
C ASN A 219 26.01 -5.62 -7.93
N VAL A 220 24.86 -4.97 -7.83
CA VAL A 220 23.54 -5.51 -8.23
C VAL A 220 23.22 -5.17 -9.69
N THR A 221 23.86 -4.17 -10.29
CA THR A 221 23.59 -3.79 -11.68
C THR A 221 23.80 -4.98 -12.62
N GLY A 222 22.82 -5.27 -13.48
CA GLY A 222 22.87 -6.39 -14.42
C GLY A 222 22.54 -7.77 -13.81
N HIS A 223 22.06 -7.83 -12.57
CA HIS A 223 21.71 -9.07 -11.88
C HIS A 223 20.20 -9.18 -11.64
N VAL A 224 19.70 -10.40 -11.48
CA VAL A 224 18.40 -10.63 -10.84
C VAL A 224 18.63 -10.64 -9.33
N VAL A 225 17.75 -10.00 -8.58
CA VAL A 225 17.79 -10.03 -7.11
C VAL A 225 16.73 -10.96 -6.57
N ILE A 226 17.07 -11.72 -5.53
CA ILE A 226 16.11 -12.44 -4.70
C ILE A 226 16.03 -11.76 -3.33
N VAL A 227 14.81 -11.50 -2.87
CA VAL A 227 14.54 -10.80 -1.61
C VAL A 227 13.43 -11.48 -0.83
N LYS A 228 13.43 -11.27 0.48
CA LYS A 228 12.36 -11.69 1.38
C LYS A 228 11.19 -10.71 1.32
N TYR A 229 9.98 -11.24 1.45
CA TYR A 229 8.82 -10.44 1.86
C TYR A 229 9.00 -9.86 3.26
N GLY A 230 8.24 -8.80 3.58
CA GLY A 230 8.27 -8.12 4.89
C GLY A 230 9.03 -6.78 4.89
N LYS A 231 8.96 -6.08 6.02
CA LYS A 231 9.57 -4.76 6.32
C LYS A 231 9.05 -3.56 5.53
N ILE A 232 9.01 -3.63 4.20
CA ILE A 232 8.51 -2.58 3.31
C ILE A 232 7.54 -3.16 2.28
N PHE A 233 6.76 -2.30 1.63
CA PHE A 233 5.83 -2.71 0.59
C PHE A 233 6.59 -3.34 -0.60
N ARG A 234 5.97 -4.35 -1.23
CA ARG A 234 6.60 -5.13 -2.30
C ARG A 234 6.90 -4.28 -3.54
N GLY A 235 6.05 -3.32 -3.88
CA GLY A 235 6.30 -2.38 -4.98
C GLY A 235 7.57 -1.56 -4.73
N ASP A 236 7.81 -1.11 -3.49
CA ASP A 236 9.03 -0.36 -3.14
C ASP A 236 10.29 -1.19 -3.36
N LYS A 237 10.27 -2.49 -3.02
CA LYS A 237 11.40 -3.40 -3.28
C LYS A 237 11.75 -3.43 -4.77
N VAL A 238 10.74 -3.44 -5.65
CA VAL A 238 10.94 -3.41 -7.11
C VAL A 238 11.43 -2.05 -7.58
N ASP A 239 10.84 -0.95 -7.10
CA ASP A 239 11.25 0.41 -7.44
C ASP A 239 12.72 0.67 -7.04
N ILE A 240 13.13 0.25 -5.84
CA ILE A 240 14.50 0.38 -5.35
C ILE A 240 15.46 -0.49 -6.18
N ALA A 241 15.15 -1.77 -6.39
CA ALA A 241 15.98 -2.68 -7.18
C ALA A 241 16.16 -2.19 -8.63
N GLN A 242 15.10 -1.62 -9.20
CA GLN A 242 15.14 -0.98 -10.52
C GLN A 242 16.05 0.24 -10.54
N ALA A 243 15.97 1.11 -9.53
CA ALA A 243 16.77 2.33 -9.45
C ALA A 243 18.28 2.05 -9.37
N ILE A 244 18.68 0.90 -8.82
CA ILE A 244 20.09 0.46 -8.71
C ILE A 244 20.54 -0.45 -9.88
N GLY A 245 19.66 -0.66 -10.88
CA GLY A 245 20.00 -1.36 -12.11
C GLY A 245 19.87 -2.89 -12.08
N ALA A 246 19.09 -3.45 -11.14
CA ALA A 246 18.71 -4.86 -11.20
C ALA A 246 17.89 -5.14 -12.48
N LEU A 247 18.00 -6.35 -13.03
CA LEU A 247 17.27 -6.77 -14.21
C LEU A 247 15.91 -7.42 -13.88
N GLY A 248 15.72 -7.86 -12.65
CA GLY A 248 14.46 -8.45 -12.18
C GLY A 248 14.50 -8.80 -10.70
N VAL A 249 13.33 -9.09 -10.12
CA VAL A 249 13.16 -9.30 -8.67
C VAL A 249 12.35 -10.57 -8.40
N ILE A 250 12.95 -11.52 -7.70
CA ILE A 250 12.27 -12.71 -7.16
C ILE A 250 11.97 -12.47 -5.68
N MET A 251 10.74 -12.78 -5.24
CA MET A 251 10.35 -12.63 -3.84
C MET A 251 9.89 -13.94 -3.22
N TYR A 252 10.21 -14.18 -1.95
CA TYR A 252 9.70 -15.34 -1.21
C TYR A 252 9.36 -14.97 0.23
N ALA A 253 8.46 -15.73 0.83
CA ALA A 253 8.05 -15.58 2.22
C ALA A 253 8.91 -16.48 3.12
N ASP A 254 9.96 -15.92 3.73
CA ASP A 254 10.94 -16.70 4.48
C ASP A 254 10.33 -17.40 5.72
N PRO A 255 10.64 -18.68 5.98
CA PRO A 255 10.06 -19.42 7.10
C PRO A 255 10.31 -18.80 8.47
N ALA A 256 11.37 -18.02 8.65
CA ALA A 256 11.65 -17.34 9.92
C ALA A 256 10.58 -16.31 10.34
N GLU A 257 9.76 -15.85 9.39
CA GLU A 257 8.66 -14.90 9.66
C GLU A 257 7.28 -15.48 9.37
N TYR A 258 7.16 -16.43 8.43
CA TYR A 258 5.88 -16.91 7.92
C TYR A 258 5.49 -18.32 8.37
N THR A 259 6.28 -18.95 9.25
CA THR A 259 6.00 -20.29 9.79
C THR A 259 6.18 -20.37 11.31
N GLY A 260 5.75 -21.50 11.89
CA GLY A 260 5.81 -21.79 13.32
C GLY A 260 7.20 -22.10 13.87
N MET A 261 8.26 -21.94 13.08
CA MET A 261 9.64 -22.26 13.46
C MET A 261 10.08 -21.62 14.77
N ARG A 262 9.71 -20.35 15.01
CA ARG A 262 10.07 -19.65 16.26
C ARG A 262 9.43 -20.28 17.50
N SER A 263 8.27 -20.90 17.33
CA SER A 263 7.55 -21.65 18.37
C SER A 263 7.90 -23.14 18.39
N GLY A 264 8.77 -23.62 17.49
CA GLY A 264 9.09 -25.04 17.33
C GLY A 264 7.99 -25.87 16.66
N ASP A 265 6.94 -25.25 16.10
CA ASP A 265 5.90 -25.96 15.34
C ASP A 265 6.30 -26.07 13.87
N THR A 266 6.58 -27.28 13.43
CA THR A 266 7.01 -27.59 12.06
C THR A 266 5.85 -27.94 11.14
N ARG A 267 4.63 -28.05 11.67
CA ARG A 267 3.44 -28.33 10.87
C ARG A 267 3.07 -27.09 10.06
N VAL A 268 2.39 -27.30 8.95
CA VAL A 268 1.89 -26.26 8.05
C VAL A 268 0.43 -26.55 7.71
N TYR A 269 -0.24 -25.65 6.97
CA TYR A 269 -1.57 -25.92 6.43
C TYR A 269 -1.56 -27.24 5.62
N PRO A 270 -2.54 -28.14 5.83
CA PRO A 270 -3.81 -27.96 6.55
C PRO A 270 -3.79 -28.31 8.05
N GLU A 271 -2.68 -28.81 8.61
CA GLU A 271 -2.61 -29.21 10.02
C GLU A 271 -2.60 -28.03 11.00
N THR A 272 -2.14 -26.87 10.53
CA THR A 272 -2.09 -25.62 11.29
C THR A 272 -2.21 -24.43 10.33
N TRP A 273 -2.16 -23.21 10.85
CA TRP A 273 -2.32 -21.97 10.08
C TRP A 273 -1.03 -21.46 9.43
N TRP A 274 0.10 -22.14 9.66
CA TRP A 274 1.40 -21.77 9.12
C TRP A 274 1.52 -22.04 7.61
N LEU A 275 2.29 -21.18 6.94
CA LEU A 275 2.48 -21.22 5.49
C LEU A 275 3.21 -22.52 5.05
N PRO A 276 2.69 -23.27 4.06
CA PRO A 276 3.39 -24.43 3.50
C PRO A 276 4.51 -24.02 2.51
N PRO A 277 5.47 -24.92 2.18
CA PRO A 277 6.66 -24.60 1.35
C PRO A 277 6.36 -24.16 -0.08
N ASP A 278 5.25 -24.63 -0.62
CA ASP A 278 4.66 -24.29 -1.93
C ASP A 278 3.71 -23.08 -1.85
N GLY A 279 3.51 -22.52 -0.65
CA GLY A 279 2.67 -21.35 -0.42
C GLY A 279 3.32 -20.07 -0.94
N VAL A 280 2.64 -19.40 -1.89
CA VAL A 280 3.16 -18.19 -2.54
C VAL A 280 2.27 -16.98 -2.28
N GLN A 281 2.86 -15.92 -1.71
CA GLN A 281 2.18 -14.63 -1.54
C GLN A 281 2.09 -13.91 -2.89
N ARG A 282 0.87 -13.76 -3.41
CA ARG A 282 0.52 -12.89 -4.55
C ARG A 282 0.50 -11.42 -4.10
N GLY A 283 0.52 -10.50 -5.05
CA GLY A 283 0.37 -9.08 -4.73
C GLY A 283 0.60 -8.17 -5.92
N ASN A 284 0.14 -6.93 -5.80
CA ASN A 284 0.48 -5.89 -6.78
C ASN A 284 1.81 -5.24 -6.40
N ILE A 285 2.57 -4.81 -7.41
CA ILE A 285 3.84 -4.07 -7.24
C ILE A 285 3.75 -2.63 -7.78
N PHE A 286 2.53 -2.13 -8.03
CA PHE A 286 2.32 -0.74 -8.43
C PHE A 286 2.41 0.16 -7.18
N THR A 287 3.14 1.28 -7.30
CA THR A 287 3.38 2.21 -6.17
C THR A 287 2.54 3.49 -6.24
N GLY A 288 1.57 3.56 -7.16
CA GLY A 288 0.62 4.67 -7.25
C GLY A 288 -0.75 4.34 -6.66
N ASP A 289 -1.62 5.35 -6.62
CA ASP A 289 -2.98 5.24 -6.11
C ASP A 289 -4.02 5.24 -7.24
N GLY A 290 -5.10 4.47 -7.05
CA GLY A 290 -6.20 4.39 -8.01
C GLY A 290 -5.87 3.60 -9.29
N ASP A 291 -6.67 3.82 -10.35
CA ASP A 291 -6.40 3.27 -11.67
C ASP A 291 -5.15 3.93 -12.28
N PRO A 292 -4.11 3.16 -12.68
CA PRO A 292 -2.91 3.71 -13.29
C PRO A 292 -3.19 4.63 -14.48
N LEU A 293 -4.28 4.39 -15.23
CA LEU A 293 -4.59 5.13 -16.46
C LEU A 293 -5.49 6.35 -16.26
N THR A 294 -6.00 6.60 -15.06
CA THR A 294 -6.83 7.78 -14.74
C THR A 294 -6.44 8.41 -13.39
N PRO A 295 -5.18 8.84 -13.22
CA PRO A 295 -4.73 9.45 -11.98
C PRO A 295 -5.53 10.73 -11.68
N GLY A 296 -6.22 10.73 -10.54
CA GLY A 296 -6.97 11.89 -10.03
C GLY A 296 -8.41 12.06 -10.55
N TYR A 297 -8.93 11.16 -11.38
CA TYR A 297 -10.32 11.23 -11.86
C TYR A 297 -10.94 9.83 -12.08
N PRO A 298 -12.27 9.70 -12.04
CA PRO A 298 -12.92 8.39 -12.09
C PRO A 298 -12.72 7.70 -13.44
N ALA A 299 -12.41 6.40 -13.37
CA ALA A 299 -12.24 5.47 -14.48
C ALA A 299 -13.57 5.07 -15.17
N ASN A 300 -14.42 6.05 -15.50
CA ASN A 300 -15.67 5.81 -16.21
C ASN A 300 -15.46 5.63 -17.73
N ASN A 301 -16.54 5.39 -18.46
CA ASN A 301 -16.52 5.14 -19.91
C ASN A 301 -16.16 6.36 -20.77
N LEU A 302 -16.23 7.58 -20.22
CA LEU A 302 -15.88 8.83 -20.91
C LEU A 302 -14.50 9.35 -20.51
N ALA A 303 -13.83 8.69 -19.56
CA ALA A 303 -12.55 9.12 -19.03
C ALA A 303 -11.44 8.99 -20.07
N TYR A 304 -10.63 10.05 -20.21
CA TYR A 304 -9.38 9.98 -20.95
C TYR A 304 -8.43 8.97 -20.28
N ARG A 305 -7.78 8.11 -21.07
CA ARG A 305 -6.82 7.12 -20.57
C ARG A 305 -5.42 7.51 -20.98
N PHE A 306 -4.51 7.61 -20.02
CA PHE A 306 -3.09 7.70 -20.31
C PHE A 306 -2.61 6.43 -21.02
N ASN A 307 -1.54 6.52 -21.80
CA ASN A 307 -0.90 5.31 -22.30
C ASN A 307 -0.12 4.65 -21.17
N GLU A 308 -0.03 3.31 -21.18
CA GLU A 308 0.74 2.55 -20.18
C GLU A 308 2.22 2.97 -20.12
N ALA A 309 2.79 3.43 -21.25
CA ALA A 309 4.17 3.92 -21.32
C ALA A 309 4.40 5.24 -20.58
N ASP A 310 3.34 6.03 -20.39
CA ASP A 310 3.39 7.37 -19.80
C ASP A 310 3.12 7.36 -18.28
N VAL A 311 2.73 6.20 -17.72
CA VAL A 311 2.40 6.05 -16.30
C VAL A 311 3.52 5.31 -15.56
N LYS A 312 3.61 5.52 -14.24
CA LYS A 312 4.68 4.98 -13.40
C LYS A 312 4.46 3.50 -13.05
N LEU A 313 4.42 2.62 -14.06
CA LEU A 313 4.41 1.18 -13.88
C LEU A 313 5.83 0.61 -13.71
N PRO A 314 6.00 -0.53 -13.02
CA PRO A 314 7.29 -1.22 -12.91
C PRO A 314 7.87 -1.60 -14.28
N LYS A 315 9.19 -1.47 -14.44
CA LYS A 315 9.90 -1.65 -15.73
C LYS A 315 10.82 -2.86 -15.78
N ILE A 316 10.98 -3.56 -14.65
CA ILE A 316 11.72 -4.81 -14.53
C ILE A 316 10.78 -5.95 -14.12
N PRO A 317 10.94 -7.17 -14.65
CA PRO A 317 10.12 -8.31 -14.27
C PRO A 317 10.30 -8.64 -12.79
N SER A 318 9.20 -8.96 -12.14
CA SER A 318 9.16 -9.48 -10.79
C SER A 318 8.17 -10.63 -10.65
N HIS A 319 8.52 -11.62 -9.82
CA HIS A 319 7.69 -12.80 -9.60
C HIS A 319 7.88 -13.36 -8.18
N PRO A 320 6.82 -13.78 -7.49
CA PRO A 320 6.93 -14.44 -6.19
C PRO A 320 7.09 -15.96 -6.35
N ILE A 321 7.82 -16.59 -5.44
CA ILE A 321 7.98 -18.05 -5.34
C ILE A 321 7.76 -18.53 -3.91
N GLY A 322 7.48 -19.83 -3.75
CA GLY A 322 7.42 -20.47 -2.43
C GLY A 322 8.80 -20.55 -1.78
N TYR A 323 8.86 -20.64 -0.46
CA TYR A 323 10.15 -20.75 0.22
C TYR A 323 10.84 -22.09 -0.06
N GLY A 324 10.10 -23.16 -0.37
CA GLY A 324 10.70 -24.43 -0.80
C GLY A 324 11.48 -24.28 -2.11
N ALA A 325 10.95 -23.47 -3.04
CA ALA A 325 11.64 -23.14 -4.28
C ALA A 325 12.84 -22.21 -4.04
N ALA A 326 12.68 -21.21 -3.18
CA ALA A 326 13.77 -20.33 -2.77
C ALA A 326 14.92 -21.13 -2.15
N GLU A 327 14.64 -22.11 -1.28
CA GLU A 327 15.64 -22.98 -0.66
C GLU A 327 16.43 -23.78 -1.71
N LYS A 328 15.72 -24.41 -2.67
CA LYS A 328 16.34 -25.19 -3.76
C LYS A 328 17.24 -24.35 -4.68
N ILE A 329 16.91 -23.07 -4.89
CA ILE A 329 17.74 -22.14 -5.67
C ILE A 329 18.89 -21.61 -4.82
N MET A 330 18.61 -21.10 -3.62
CA MET A 330 19.56 -20.38 -2.78
C MET A 330 20.61 -21.30 -2.15
N LYS A 331 20.36 -22.60 -2.00
CA LYS A 331 21.38 -23.58 -1.56
C LYS A 331 22.60 -23.62 -2.50
N HIS A 332 22.43 -23.21 -3.76
CA HIS A 332 23.49 -23.14 -4.76
C HIS A 332 24.13 -21.75 -4.87
N LEU A 333 23.63 -20.75 -4.13
CA LEU A 333 24.12 -19.38 -4.23
C LEU A 333 25.57 -19.30 -3.73
N GLY A 334 26.42 -18.58 -4.46
CA GLY A 334 27.82 -18.39 -4.11
C GLY A 334 28.05 -17.11 -3.32
N GLY A 335 29.31 -16.64 -3.28
CA GLY A 335 29.67 -15.37 -2.65
C GLY A 335 29.76 -15.42 -1.13
N MET A 336 29.71 -14.23 -0.52
CA MET A 336 29.93 -14.03 0.91
C MET A 336 28.80 -14.67 1.73
N GLU A 337 29.14 -15.32 2.85
CA GLU A 337 28.14 -15.73 3.82
C GLU A 337 27.52 -14.51 4.48
N VAL A 338 26.20 -14.50 4.58
CA VAL A 338 25.47 -13.47 5.30
C VAL A 338 25.90 -13.52 6.77
N PRO A 339 26.27 -12.40 7.40
CA PRO A 339 26.65 -12.40 8.82
C PRO A 339 25.55 -12.97 9.72
N GLY A 340 25.90 -13.84 10.66
CA GLY A 340 24.93 -14.56 11.50
C GLY A 340 24.05 -13.67 12.40
N ALA A 341 24.51 -12.45 12.72
CA ALA A 341 23.75 -11.46 13.49
C ALA A 341 22.83 -10.58 12.62
N SER A 342 22.80 -10.78 11.31
CA SER A 342 21.99 -9.99 10.38
C SER A 342 20.53 -10.47 10.37
N ASP A 343 19.60 -9.53 10.20
CA ASP A 343 18.18 -9.84 9.94
C ASP A 343 17.94 -10.46 8.55
N TRP A 344 19.00 -10.63 7.75
CA TRP A 344 19.00 -11.34 6.49
C TRP A 344 18.97 -12.85 6.64
N GLN A 345 19.45 -13.38 7.77
CA GLN A 345 19.27 -14.79 8.10
C GLN A 345 17.79 -15.13 8.12
N GLY A 346 17.48 -16.39 7.82
CA GLY A 346 16.11 -16.87 7.72
C GLY A 346 15.96 -18.30 8.24
N GLY A 347 14.82 -18.90 7.93
CA GLY A 347 14.41 -20.20 8.44
C GLY A 347 14.66 -21.38 7.50
N MET A 348 15.29 -21.17 6.34
CA MET A 348 15.63 -22.26 5.43
C MET A 348 16.88 -23.01 5.92
N ASN A 349 16.97 -24.32 5.66
CA ASN A 349 18.09 -25.15 6.10
C ASN A 349 19.27 -25.06 5.11
N ILE A 350 19.76 -23.84 4.90
CA ILE A 350 20.85 -23.51 3.98
C ILE A 350 21.81 -22.50 4.61
N THR A 351 23.03 -22.42 4.08
CA THR A 351 23.88 -21.26 4.34
C THR A 351 23.42 -20.11 3.45
N TYR A 352 22.84 -19.07 4.04
CA TYR A 352 22.50 -17.85 3.32
C TYR A 352 23.78 -17.17 2.83
N ARG A 353 23.91 -17.03 1.51
CA ARG A 353 25.00 -16.30 0.86
C ARG A 353 24.45 -15.14 0.05
N THR A 354 25.27 -14.14 -0.24
CA THR A 354 24.84 -12.92 -0.93
C THR A 354 24.85 -13.05 -2.45
N GLY A 355 25.60 -13.98 -3.02
CA GLY A 355 26.07 -13.86 -4.40
C GLY A 355 27.17 -12.79 -4.52
N PRO A 356 27.46 -12.27 -5.74
CA PRO A 356 26.74 -12.51 -6.98
C PRO A 356 27.02 -13.88 -7.58
N GLY A 357 25.99 -14.47 -8.19
CA GLY A 357 26.07 -15.76 -8.87
C GLY A 357 26.08 -16.96 -7.93
N PHE A 358 26.16 -18.14 -8.53
CA PHE A 358 26.10 -19.42 -7.84
C PHE A 358 27.51 -19.94 -7.52
N LEU A 359 27.58 -21.01 -6.72
CA LEU A 359 28.82 -21.74 -6.44
C LEU A 359 29.50 -22.20 -7.74
N ASP A 360 28.69 -22.66 -8.71
CA ASP A 360 29.13 -22.78 -10.09
C ASP A 360 28.89 -21.45 -10.81
N THR A 361 29.98 -20.77 -11.13
CA THR A 361 29.95 -19.43 -11.76
C THR A 361 29.36 -19.41 -13.18
N SER A 362 29.22 -20.58 -13.83
CA SER A 362 28.58 -20.70 -15.15
C SER A 362 27.06 -20.65 -15.05
N TRP A 363 26.48 -20.99 -13.90
CA TRP A 363 25.04 -21.07 -13.71
C TRP A 363 24.37 -19.69 -13.70
N ARG A 364 23.10 -19.65 -14.10
CA ARG A 364 22.29 -18.43 -14.20
C ARG A 364 20.87 -18.69 -13.70
N ILE A 365 20.20 -17.63 -13.25
CA ILE A 365 18.77 -17.66 -13.01
C ILE A 365 18.06 -17.11 -14.26
N GLN A 366 17.04 -17.81 -14.72
CA GLN A 366 16.10 -17.36 -15.74
C GLN A 366 14.79 -16.96 -15.06
N LEU A 367 14.44 -15.69 -15.17
CA LEU A 367 13.15 -15.14 -14.75
C LEU A 367 12.34 -14.82 -16.01
N ASN A 368 11.24 -15.54 -16.22
CA ASN A 368 10.33 -15.33 -17.32
C ASN A 368 8.97 -14.88 -16.79
N VAL A 369 8.61 -13.63 -17.01
CA VAL A 369 7.27 -13.11 -16.72
C VAL A 369 6.48 -12.98 -18.01
N THR A 370 5.28 -13.55 -18.00
CA THR A 370 4.32 -13.58 -19.13
C THR A 370 2.99 -12.93 -18.76
N SER A 371 2.91 -12.35 -17.56
CA SER A 371 1.73 -11.60 -17.09
C SER A 371 1.51 -10.36 -17.95
N HIS A 372 0.25 -9.94 -18.08
CA HIS A 372 -0.14 -8.85 -18.96
C HIS A 372 -1.14 -7.93 -18.26
N ASN A 373 -1.12 -6.65 -18.66
CA ASN A 373 -2.13 -5.70 -18.23
C ASN A 373 -3.33 -5.75 -19.18
N GLN A 374 -4.51 -5.55 -18.63
CA GLN A 374 -5.75 -5.53 -19.38
C GLN A 374 -6.77 -4.62 -18.68
N ARG A 375 -7.46 -3.79 -19.47
CA ARG A 375 -8.62 -3.06 -18.97
C ARG A 375 -9.78 -4.01 -18.69
N ALA A 376 -10.32 -3.91 -17.49
CA ALA A 376 -11.40 -4.75 -17.03
C ALA A 376 -12.39 -3.93 -16.19
N LYS A 377 -13.65 -4.34 -16.26
CA LYS A 377 -14.71 -3.78 -15.43
C LYS A 377 -14.50 -4.21 -13.98
N VAL A 378 -14.71 -3.29 -13.04
CA VAL A 378 -14.83 -3.54 -11.60
C VAL A 378 -16.08 -2.85 -11.08
N GLU A 379 -16.67 -3.37 -10.00
CA GLU A 379 -17.92 -2.84 -9.45
C GLU A 379 -17.87 -2.68 -7.94
N ASN A 380 -18.26 -1.48 -7.49
CA ASN A 380 -18.51 -1.19 -6.07
C ASN A 380 -20.00 -1.34 -5.78
N VAL A 381 -20.34 -1.99 -4.67
CA VAL A 381 -21.70 -2.12 -4.16
C VAL A 381 -21.85 -1.22 -2.94
N ILE A 382 -22.79 -0.29 -3.01
CA ILE A 382 -23.03 0.71 -1.97
C ILE A 382 -24.43 0.50 -1.43
N GLY A 383 -24.53 0.12 -0.15
CA GLY A 383 -25.77 0.12 0.62
C GLY A 383 -25.91 1.43 1.39
N ILE A 384 -27.10 2.02 1.39
CA ILE A 384 -27.37 3.33 2.00
C ILE A 384 -28.54 3.21 2.97
N ILE A 385 -28.28 3.62 4.22
CA ILE A 385 -29.30 3.96 5.21
C ILE A 385 -29.40 5.49 5.19
N LYS A 386 -30.54 6.02 4.75
CA LYS A 386 -30.72 7.46 4.61
C LYS A 386 -30.99 8.08 5.98
N GLY A 387 -30.15 9.01 6.40
CA GLY A 387 -30.37 9.76 7.64
C GLY A 387 -31.69 10.51 7.63
N GLU A 388 -32.43 10.46 8.74
CA GLU A 388 -33.71 11.15 8.88
C GLU A 388 -33.53 12.66 9.04
N ILE A 389 -32.54 13.08 9.83
CA ILE A 389 -32.28 14.50 10.16
C ILE A 389 -31.24 15.11 9.21
N GLU A 390 -30.09 14.46 9.01
CA GLU A 390 -28.97 14.96 8.21
C GLU A 390 -28.64 14.00 7.03
N PRO A 391 -29.51 13.85 6.02
CA PRO A 391 -29.29 12.93 4.90
C PRO A 391 -28.09 13.30 4.00
N ASP A 392 -27.52 14.49 4.15
CA ASP A 392 -26.34 15.01 3.45
C ASP A 392 -25.03 14.87 4.25
N ARG A 393 -25.06 14.19 5.40
CA ARG A 393 -23.88 13.81 6.19
C ARG A 393 -23.67 12.30 6.08
N TYR A 394 -22.46 11.91 5.74
CA TYR A 394 -22.13 10.50 5.47
C TYR A 394 -21.20 9.95 6.54
N VAL A 395 -21.60 8.82 7.12
CA VAL A 395 -20.70 7.91 7.82
C VAL A 395 -20.43 6.74 6.87
N LEU A 396 -19.17 6.53 6.51
CA LEU A 396 -18.79 5.50 5.55
C LEU A 396 -18.15 4.31 6.28
N LEU A 397 -18.78 3.14 6.14
CA LEU A 397 -18.20 1.85 6.47
C LEU A 397 -17.93 1.11 5.16
N GLY A 398 -16.68 0.71 4.94
CA GLY A 398 -16.26 0.07 3.71
C GLY A 398 -15.29 -1.07 3.94
N ASN A 399 -15.37 -2.08 3.07
CA ASN A 399 -14.44 -3.19 2.98
C ASN A 399 -14.35 -3.61 1.51
N HIS A 400 -13.15 -3.92 1.02
CA HIS A 400 -13.01 -4.46 -0.34
C HIS A 400 -13.52 -5.90 -0.39
N ARG A 401 -13.81 -6.40 -1.59
CA ARG A 401 -14.47 -7.70 -1.80
C ARG A 401 -13.62 -8.64 -2.64
N ASP A 402 -12.85 -8.10 -3.57
CA ASP A 402 -11.97 -8.87 -4.43
C ASP A 402 -10.85 -9.55 -3.63
N ALA A 403 -10.46 -10.75 -4.07
CA ALA A 403 -9.39 -11.51 -3.44
C ALA A 403 -8.48 -12.20 -4.46
N TRP A 404 -7.22 -12.44 -4.10
CA TRP A 404 -6.28 -13.15 -4.97
C TRP A 404 -6.70 -14.60 -5.28
N ILE A 405 -7.35 -15.27 -4.33
CA ILE A 405 -7.91 -16.63 -4.48
C ILE A 405 -9.30 -16.63 -3.82
N TYR A 406 -9.52 -17.45 -2.78
CA TYR A 406 -10.80 -17.56 -2.05
C TYR A 406 -11.02 -16.45 -1.01
N GLY A 407 -9.95 -15.76 -0.59
CA GLY A 407 -10.05 -14.56 0.24
C GLY A 407 -10.63 -14.72 1.64
N ALA A 408 -10.62 -15.90 2.25
CA ALA A 408 -11.36 -16.15 3.50
C ALA A 408 -11.01 -15.22 4.66
N LEU A 409 -9.74 -14.83 4.80
CA LEU A 409 -9.37 -13.75 5.72
C LEU A 409 -9.40 -12.40 4.99
N ASP A 410 -8.51 -12.25 4.01
CA ASP A 410 -8.37 -11.03 3.20
C ASP A 410 -9.14 -11.17 1.87
N PRO A 411 -10.30 -10.50 1.70
CA PRO A 411 -11.01 -9.62 2.64
C PRO A 411 -12.27 -10.20 3.28
N SER A 412 -12.65 -11.43 2.92
CA SER A 412 -14.02 -11.91 3.07
C SER A 412 -14.49 -12.02 4.52
N ALA A 413 -13.58 -12.15 5.49
CA ALA A 413 -13.91 -12.05 6.91
C ALA A 413 -14.44 -10.65 7.28
N GLY A 414 -13.79 -9.60 6.76
CA GLY A 414 -14.26 -8.22 6.91
C GLY A 414 -15.58 -7.98 6.18
N THR A 415 -15.75 -8.55 4.98
CA THR A 415 -16.99 -8.42 4.20
C THR A 415 -18.16 -9.08 4.93
N ALA A 416 -17.94 -10.27 5.49
CA ALA A 416 -18.93 -11.00 6.27
C ALA A 416 -19.35 -10.24 7.53
N ALA A 417 -18.39 -9.64 8.25
CA ALA A 417 -18.69 -8.79 9.40
C ALA A 417 -19.46 -7.53 9.01
N MET A 418 -19.08 -6.86 7.90
CA MET A 418 -19.78 -5.68 7.38
C MET A 418 -21.23 -6.00 6.99
N LEU A 419 -21.47 -7.15 6.33
CA LEU A 419 -22.82 -7.60 6.00
C LEU A 419 -23.67 -7.81 7.26
N GLU A 420 -23.09 -8.35 8.33
CA GLU A 420 -23.82 -8.57 9.57
C GLU A 420 -24.19 -7.24 10.27
N ILE A 421 -23.26 -6.29 10.31
CA ILE A 421 -23.56 -4.93 10.78
C ILE A 421 -24.70 -4.30 9.95
N ALA A 422 -24.61 -4.40 8.61
CA ALA A 422 -25.65 -3.88 7.72
C ALA A 422 -27.01 -4.56 7.94
N ARG A 423 -27.04 -5.88 8.21
CA ARG A 423 -28.27 -6.63 8.51
C ARG A 423 -28.95 -6.11 9.77
N VAL A 424 -28.19 -5.93 10.84
CA VAL A 424 -28.74 -5.49 12.13
C VAL A 424 -29.23 -4.05 12.03
N MET A 425 -28.41 -3.16 11.46
CA MET A 425 -28.82 -1.75 11.28
C MET A 425 -30.03 -1.63 10.35
N GLY A 426 -30.08 -2.41 9.26
CA GLY A 426 -31.21 -2.43 8.33
C GLY A 426 -32.54 -2.85 8.98
N LYS A 427 -32.51 -3.73 9.98
CA LYS A 427 -33.71 -4.14 10.73
C LYS A 427 -34.23 -3.07 11.70
N LEU A 428 -33.41 -2.09 12.05
CA LEU A 428 -33.76 -1.03 13.01
C LEU A 428 -34.35 0.21 12.34
N VAL A 429 -34.33 0.29 10.99
CA VAL A 429 -34.72 1.47 10.21
C VAL A 429 -35.94 1.25 9.33
#